data_AF-A0A1Q6UH37-F1
#
_entry.id   AF-A0A1Q6UH37-F1
#
_cell.length_a   1.000
_cell.length_b   1.000
_cell.length_c   1.000
_cell.angle_alpha   90.00
_cell.angle_beta   90.00
_cell.angle_gamma   90.00
#
_symmetry.space_group_name_H-M   'P 1'
#
loop_
_entity.id
_entity.type
_entity.pdbx_description
1 polymer ?
#
loop_
_entity_poly.entity_id
_entity_poly.type
_entity_poly.pdbx_seq_one_letter_code
_entity_poly.pdbx_strand_id
1 'polypeptide(L)'
;MKKILFASLFFSGACALSAADLTWAGGEGDSSGFNFSDFGNWDPAGYSPSGFVNVTFENFTATVSSGDQYKINGFLEVNDLTINNLVLPDPVRFFIYTVWSGTPAINGNVFVGNIDVGGSGGEWRSPNIRGAGLDFIVKGSITVAPTNASQSNASVLTFGGTNRSGFFKSLSIGENAAVDSSTGYKTAVYLDATYAGANLELAGANLDGSTYNWAVVHGVVQMKNSADGSKFASLMIGRNETEEYRDSHVAIGGLNGSGRIITKLLSDDSNAATSYLTFQNAEGVNTSFTGSLRRAQSDYRDNVAFIMDGAGTQSVSLSGNSGAGVVSVTVKNGTFYLNNSDSSGALVMEGGKFGAINGGTAFDSAVLRGGAFSFANHETFYGGTPDKITINGAFSKEAEGKIAVDFEGLDAADRIGYTFDLISADLTEGFSDDADEDFVAQNLLNALADFAWSGNVLQVTFSQVPEPAAFAALIGAAALAVAACRGRR
;
A
#
# COMPACT_ATOMS: atom_id res chain seq x y z
N MET A 1 28.75 -13.29 -44.20
CA MET A 1 29.53 -14.06 -43.20
C MET A 1 30.73 -13.23 -42.76
N LYS A 2 30.61 -12.48 -41.66
CA LYS A 2 31.72 -11.75 -41.04
C LYS A 2 31.99 -12.40 -39.68
N LYS A 3 33.19 -12.97 -39.54
CA LYS A 3 33.71 -13.53 -38.28
C LYS A 3 34.10 -12.36 -37.39
N ILE A 4 33.51 -12.27 -36.20
CA ILE A 4 33.94 -11.36 -35.14
C ILE A 4 34.84 -12.17 -34.20
N LEU A 5 36.09 -11.72 -34.06
CA LEU A 5 37.04 -12.23 -33.08
C LEU A 5 36.60 -11.79 -31.67
N PHE A 6 36.51 -12.74 -30.74
CA PHE A 6 36.47 -12.46 -29.31
C PHE A 6 37.87 -12.08 -28.84
N ALA A 7 38.05 -10.84 -28.38
CA ALA A 7 39.20 -10.43 -27.60
C ALA A 7 38.93 -10.75 -26.13
N SER A 8 39.79 -11.60 -25.57
CA SER A 8 39.84 -11.94 -24.15
C SER A 8 40.27 -10.73 -23.31
N LEU A 9 39.34 -10.16 -22.54
CA LEU A 9 39.69 -9.27 -21.43
C LEU A 9 40.17 -10.10 -20.25
N PHE A 10 41.45 -10.00 -19.95
CA PHE A 10 42.03 -10.37 -18.67
C PHE A 10 41.48 -9.43 -17.58
N PHE A 11 40.61 -9.93 -16.70
CA PHE A 11 40.37 -9.30 -15.41
C PHE A 11 41.54 -9.63 -14.49
N SER A 12 42.37 -8.64 -14.18
CA SER A 12 43.31 -8.71 -13.07
C SER A 12 42.51 -8.73 -11.77
N GLY A 13 42.45 -9.90 -11.14
CA GLY A 13 41.79 -10.11 -9.86
C GLY A 13 42.47 -9.32 -8.75
N ALA A 14 41.76 -8.33 -8.21
CA ALA A 14 41.74 -8.17 -6.76
C ALA A 14 40.72 -9.19 -6.25
N CYS A 15 41.20 -10.29 -5.65
CA CYS A 15 40.35 -11.17 -4.88
C CYS A 15 39.76 -10.34 -3.73
N ALA A 16 38.52 -9.86 -3.88
CA ALA A 16 37.70 -9.63 -2.71
C ALA A 16 37.51 -11.00 -2.08
N LEU A 17 38.23 -11.26 -0.97
CA LEU A 17 37.93 -12.36 -0.08
C LEU A 17 36.42 -12.29 0.17
N SER A 18 35.65 -13.30 -0.24
CA SER A 18 34.24 -13.37 0.13
C SER A 18 34.20 -13.32 1.65
N ALA A 19 33.51 -12.32 2.21
CA ALA A 19 33.22 -12.34 3.64
C ALA A 19 32.51 -13.68 3.93
N ALA A 20 33.00 -14.44 4.90
CA ALA A 20 32.34 -15.69 5.25
C ALA A 20 30.95 -15.35 5.78
N ASP A 21 29.92 -16.03 5.28
CA ASP A 21 28.58 -15.91 5.84
C ASP A 21 28.60 -16.42 7.29
N LEU A 22 27.94 -15.70 8.19
CA LEU A 22 27.87 -16.06 9.59
C LEU A 22 26.52 -16.69 9.90
N THR A 23 26.55 -17.90 10.47
CA THR A 23 25.35 -18.53 11.01
C THR A 23 25.30 -18.33 12.52
N TRP A 24 24.16 -17.91 13.05
CA TRP A 24 23.98 -17.77 14.49
C TRP A 24 24.13 -19.13 15.16
N ALA A 25 25.18 -19.28 15.96
CA ALA A 25 25.41 -20.49 16.74
C ALA A 25 24.74 -20.35 18.12
N GLY A 26 24.84 -19.16 18.71
CA GLY A 26 24.21 -18.80 19.98
C GLY A 26 24.40 -19.79 21.12
N GLY A 27 23.70 -19.55 22.22
CA GLY A 27 23.54 -20.50 23.31
C GLY A 27 22.20 -20.27 24.01
N GLU A 28 22.03 -20.86 25.19
CA GLU A 28 20.91 -20.54 26.08
C GLU A 28 21.06 -19.11 26.60
N GLY A 29 20.09 -18.24 26.31
CA GLY A 29 20.12 -16.84 26.73
C GLY A 29 19.82 -16.67 28.22
N ASP A 30 20.24 -15.55 28.79
CA ASP A 30 19.85 -15.11 30.11
C ASP A 30 19.29 -13.67 30.07
N SER A 31 19.06 -13.07 31.24
CA SER A 31 18.53 -11.70 31.34
C SER A 31 19.37 -10.63 30.62
N SER A 32 20.67 -10.85 30.44
CA SER A 32 21.63 -9.92 29.82
C SER A 32 21.61 -9.99 28.29
N GLY A 33 21.32 -11.16 27.72
CA GLY A 33 21.32 -11.40 26.28
C GLY A 33 22.71 -11.51 25.67
N PHE A 34 22.75 -11.73 24.37
CA PHE A 34 23.98 -11.85 23.58
C PHE A 34 24.37 -10.51 22.96
N ASN A 35 25.65 -10.29 22.71
CA ASN A 35 26.11 -9.15 21.93
C ASN A 35 26.29 -9.55 20.47
N PHE A 36 25.71 -8.78 19.55
CA PHE A 36 25.77 -9.05 18.11
C PHE A 36 27.22 -9.04 17.60
N SER A 37 28.06 -8.17 18.15
CA SER A 37 29.48 -8.02 17.80
C SER A 37 30.41 -9.03 18.47
N ASP A 38 29.88 -9.90 19.34
CA ASP A 38 30.66 -11.01 19.88
C ASP A 38 30.63 -12.19 18.92
N PHE A 39 31.67 -12.26 18.07
CA PHE A 39 31.87 -13.29 17.05
C PHE A 39 32.08 -14.71 17.61
N GLY A 40 32.11 -14.89 18.94
CA GLY A 40 31.98 -16.21 19.56
C GLY A 40 30.56 -16.81 19.44
N ASN A 41 29.54 -15.97 19.23
CA ASN A 41 28.14 -16.40 19.09
C ASN A 41 27.76 -16.81 17.66
N TRP A 42 28.72 -16.77 16.73
CA TRP A 42 28.53 -17.04 15.31
C TRP A 42 29.41 -18.21 14.87
N ASP A 43 29.00 -18.92 13.83
CA ASP A 43 29.80 -19.93 13.13
C ASP A 43 30.21 -19.41 11.75
N PRO A 44 31.50 -19.46 11.37
CA PRO A 44 32.64 -19.93 12.16
C PRO A 44 33.01 -19.02 13.34
N ALA A 45 33.20 -19.62 14.52
CA ALA A 45 33.51 -18.88 15.74
C ALA A 45 34.87 -18.17 15.69
N GLY A 46 34.91 -16.93 16.18
CA GLY A 46 36.12 -16.11 16.21
C GLY A 46 36.50 -15.47 14.87
N TYR A 47 35.67 -15.64 13.83
CA TYR A 47 35.80 -14.89 12.59
C TYR A 47 35.41 -13.43 12.82
N SER A 48 36.37 -12.50 12.65
CA SER A 48 36.11 -11.06 12.67
C SER A 48 36.08 -10.53 11.23
N PRO A 49 34.90 -10.19 10.68
CA PRO A 49 34.79 -9.69 9.32
C PRO A 49 35.38 -8.29 9.16
N SER A 50 35.99 -8.04 8.00
CA SER A 50 36.55 -6.73 7.63
C SER A 50 35.53 -5.80 6.94
N GLY A 51 34.28 -6.23 6.81
CA GLY A 51 33.21 -5.52 6.11
C GLY A 51 31.85 -6.16 6.40
N PHE A 52 30.83 -5.77 5.63
CA PHE A 52 29.48 -6.33 5.79
C PHE A 52 29.47 -7.83 5.48
N VAL A 53 28.76 -8.59 6.31
CA VAL A 53 28.59 -10.04 6.19
C VAL A 53 27.13 -10.38 6.00
N ASN A 54 26.85 -11.49 5.32
CA ASN A 54 25.53 -12.10 5.41
C ASN A 54 25.41 -12.81 6.76
N VAL A 55 24.26 -12.63 7.41
CA VAL A 55 23.97 -13.30 8.67
C VAL A 55 22.72 -14.15 8.55
N THR A 56 22.76 -15.31 9.19
CA THR A 56 21.70 -16.30 9.07
C THR A 56 21.35 -16.89 10.43
N PHE A 57 20.07 -16.91 10.76
CA PHE A 57 19.50 -17.68 11.86
C PHE A 57 18.78 -18.88 11.24
N GLU A 58 19.46 -20.02 11.16
CA GLU A 58 18.96 -21.21 10.45
C GLU A 58 18.90 -22.40 11.40
N ASN A 59 17.76 -23.11 11.41
CA ASN A 59 17.54 -24.30 12.24
C ASN A 59 17.85 -24.07 13.73
N PHE A 60 17.44 -22.92 14.24
CA PHE A 60 17.79 -22.44 15.58
C PHE A 60 16.59 -22.50 16.52
N THR A 61 16.80 -22.95 17.76
CA THR A 61 15.79 -22.85 18.83
C THR A 61 16.23 -21.81 19.84
N ALA A 62 15.43 -20.75 20.01
CA ALA A 62 15.72 -19.72 20.99
C ALA A 62 15.31 -20.18 22.39
N THR A 63 16.29 -20.55 23.22
CA THR A 63 16.07 -20.96 24.62
C THR A 63 16.62 -19.93 25.58
N VAL A 64 15.97 -19.80 26.74
CA VAL A 64 16.41 -18.91 27.82
C VAL A 64 16.41 -19.66 29.15
N SER A 65 17.45 -19.42 29.94
CA SER A 65 17.62 -19.96 31.30
C SER A 65 16.79 -19.18 32.33
N SER A 66 16.43 -17.93 32.02
CA SER A 66 15.61 -17.06 32.86
C SER A 66 14.90 -16.00 32.02
N GLY A 67 13.67 -15.63 32.43
CA GLY A 67 12.83 -14.68 31.70
C GLY A 67 12.13 -15.30 30.49
N ASP A 68 11.68 -14.44 29.57
CA ASP A 68 10.89 -14.79 28.40
C ASP A 68 11.39 -14.12 27.11
N GLN A 69 12.65 -13.67 27.09
CA GLN A 69 13.24 -12.94 25.96
C GLN A 69 14.62 -13.48 25.61
N TYR A 70 14.76 -14.02 24.40
CA TYR A 70 16.04 -14.22 23.75
C TYR A 70 16.47 -12.89 23.12
N LYS A 71 17.50 -12.26 23.68
CA LYS A 71 17.93 -10.92 23.27
C LYS A 71 19.28 -10.99 22.56
N ILE A 72 19.39 -10.27 21.45
CA ILE A 72 20.64 -10.00 20.76
C ILE A 72 20.80 -8.48 20.70
N ASN A 73 21.85 -7.96 21.31
CA ASN A 73 22.05 -6.54 21.52
C ASN A 73 23.10 -5.96 20.57
N GLY A 74 22.92 -4.71 20.15
CA GLY A 74 23.93 -3.97 19.40
C GLY A 74 24.01 -4.33 17.92
N PHE A 75 22.87 -4.68 17.30
CA PHE A 75 22.80 -4.79 15.85
C PHE A 75 23.10 -3.43 15.21
N LEU A 76 24.18 -3.36 14.44
CA LEU A 76 24.57 -2.19 13.67
C LEU A 76 24.34 -2.44 12.18
N GLU A 77 25.07 -3.38 11.58
CA GLU A 77 25.05 -3.49 10.12
C GLU A 77 25.38 -4.89 9.62
N VAL A 78 24.68 -5.32 8.57
CA VAL A 78 24.92 -6.58 7.84
C VAL A 78 24.69 -6.36 6.34
N ASN A 79 25.11 -7.33 5.51
CA ASN A 79 24.75 -7.38 4.10
C ASN A 79 23.34 -7.96 3.96
N ASP A 80 23.18 -9.28 3.94
CA ASP A 80 21.88 -9.95 3.96
C ASP A 80 21.51 -10.47 5.36
N LEU A 81 20.22 -10.57 5.66
CA LEU A 81 19.68 -11.19 6.87
C LEU A 81 18.71 -12.33 6.50
N THR A 82 19.01 -13.55 6.94
CA THR A 82 18.12 -14.71 6.79
C THR A 82 17.67 -15.20 8.16
N ILE A 83 16.38 -15.43 8.34
CA ILE A 83 15.80 -16.08 9.52
C ILE A 83 14.89 -17.21 9.04
N ASN A 84 15.26 -18.46 9.28
CA ASN A 84 14.50 -19.59 8.77
C ASN A 84 14.62 -20.80 9.68
N ASN A 85 13.52 -21.55 9.79
CA ASN A 85 13.37 -22.66 10.73
C ASN A 85 13.73 -22.24 12.17
N LEU A 86 13.27 -21.04 12.58
CA LEU A 86 13.42 -20.55 13.95
C LEU A 86 12.32 -21.13 14.83
N VAL A 87 12.69 -21.75 15.94
CA VAL A 87 11.75 -22.25 16.95
C VAL A 87 11.77 -21.34 18.16
N LEU A 88 10.59 -20.86 18.56
CA LEU A 88 10.31 -20.05 19.74
C LEU A 88 9.41 -20.86 20.70
N PRO A 89 9.99 -21.59 21.66
CA PRO A 89 9.24 -22.29 22.69
C PRO A 89 8.38 -21.32 23.51
N ASP A 90 7.26 -21.78 24.07
CA ASP A 90 6.48 -20.96 25.00
C ASP A 90 7.27 -20.74 26.31
N PRO A 91 7.43 -19.51 26.84
CA PRO A 91 6.89 -18.20 26.39
C PRO A 91 7.92 -17.29 25.70
N VAL A 92 8.96 -17.84 25.08
CA VAL A 92 10.12 -17.10 24.54
C VAL A 92 9.76 -16.15 23.41
N ARG A 93 10.24 -14.91 23.53
CA ARG A 93 10.23 -13.84 22.53
C ARG A 93 11.64 -13.65 21.95
N PHE A 94 11.76 -13.25 20.69
CA PHE A 94 13.05 -13.13 20.02
C PHE A 94 13.32 -11.69 19.55
N PHE A 95 14.26 -11.03 20.21
CA PHE A 95 14.53 -9.61 20.01
C PHE A 95 15.94 -9.36 19.51
N ILE A 96 16.05 -8.61 18.43
CA ILE A 96 17.30 -8.04 17.93
C ILE A 96 17.26 -6.54 18.22
N TYR A 97 17.96 -6.12 19.27
CA TYR A 97 18.09 -4.72 19.64
C TYR A 97 19.18 -4.05 18.80
N THR A 98 18.80 -2.93 18.18
CA THR A 98 19.75 -2.08 17.46
C THR A 98 20.71 -1.35 18.43
N VAL A 99 21.78 -0.79 17.87
CA VAL A 99 22.66 0.14 18.58
C VAL A 99 21.92 1.39 19.07
N TRP A 100 22.49 2.09 20.06
CA TRP A 100 21.96 3.36 20.61
C TRP A 100 22.44 4.61 19.87
N SER A 101 23.38 4.46 18.93
CA SER A 101 23.92 5.55 18.11
C SER A 101 24.36 5.05 16.74
N GLY A 102 24.28 5.91 15.72
CA GLY A 102 24.58 5.56 14.33
C GLY A 102 23.31 5.34 13.52
N THR A 103 23.43 4.65 12.39
CA THR A 103 22.31 4.31 11.50
C THR A 103 22.34 2.81 11.24
N PRO A 104 21.64 2.01 12.06
CA PRO A 104 21.58 0.58 11.85
C PRO A 104 20.97 0.23 10.48
N ALA A 105 21.57 -0.73 9.78
CA ALA A 105 21.20 -1.03 8.39
C ALA A 105 21.36 -2.51 7.98
N ILE A 106 20.54 -2.92 7.01
CA ILE A 106 20.71 -4.14 6.22
C ILE A 106 20.96 -3.70 4.79
N ASN A 107 22.16 -3.94 4.27
CA ASN A 107 22.58 -3.42 2.96
C ASN A 107 22.00 -4.19 1.77
N GLY A 108 21.60 -5.43 2.00
CA GLY A 108 20.99 -6.32 1.04
C GLY A 108 19.57 -6.70 1.46
N ASN A 109 19.23 -7.96 1.26
CA ASN A 109 17.89 -8.50 1.39
C ASN A 109 17.64 -9.08 2.78
N VAL A 110 16.36 -9.13 3.14
CA VAL A 110 15.87 -9.86 4.31
C VAL A 110 15.02 -11.03 3.83
N PHE A 111 15.30 -12.24 4.31
CA PHE A 111 14.45 -13.40 4.11
C PHE A 111 13.98 -13.95 5.45
N VAL A 112 12.67 -14.17 5.57
CA VAL A 112 12.05 -14.86 6.70
C VAL A 112 11.27 -16.05 6.18
N GLY A 113 11.77 -17.25 6.50
CA GLY A 113 11.14 -18.52 6.21
C GLY A 113 10.27 -18.98 7.37
N ASN A 114 10.36 -20.26 7.73
CA ASN A 114 9.53 -20.86 8.77
C ASN A 114 9.85 -20.33 10.18
N ILE A 115 8.82 -19.98 10.95
CA ILE A 115 8.92 -19.56 12.35
C ILE A 115 7.96 -20.39 13.20
N ASP A 116 8.45 -21.38 13.92
CA ASP A 116 7.64 -22.24 14.77
C ASP A 116 7.51 -21.67 16.17
N VAL A 117 6.28 -21.39 16.59
CA VAL A 117 5.98 -20.85 17.91
C VAL A 117 5.21 -21.89 18.73
N GLY A 118 5.70 -22.26 19.91
CA GLY A 118 5.01 -23.19 20.81
C GLY A 118 3.84 -22.53 21.54
N GLY A 119 2.74 -23.22 21.85
CA GLY A 119 1.63 -22.66 22.66
C GLY A 119 0.81 -21.53 21.99
N SER A 120 -0.09 -20.89 22.74
CA SER A 120 -1.12 -19.95 22.22
C SER A 120 -0.78 -18.45 22.25
N GLY A 121 0.44 -18.05 22.62
CA GLY A 121 0.89 -16.65 22.72
C GLY A 121 1.12 -15.93 21.38
N GLY A 122 0.04 -15.53 20.70
CA GLY A 122 0.06 -14.76 19.45
C GLY A 122 0.93 -13.48 19.45
N GLU A 123 1.16 -12.93 18.25
CA GLU A 123 1.68 -11.58 17.89
C GLU A 123 2.99 -11.05 18.52
N TRP A 124 3.53 -11.68 19.57
CA TRP A 124 4.72 -11.22 20.32
C TRP A 124 5.92 -12.15 20.19
N ARG A 125 5.69 -13.33 19.63
CA ARG A 125 6.68 -14.37 19.42
C ARG A 125 7.03 -14.43 17.94
N SER A 126 7.65 -13.34 17.50
CA SER A 126 8.19 -13.14 16.16
C SER A 126 9.62 -12.64 16.29
N PRO A 127 10.45 -12.84 15.26
CA PRO A 127 11.61 -12.01 15.03
C PRO A 127 11.25 -10.53 15.06
N ASN A 128 11.72 -9.83 16.09
CA ASN A 128 11.44 -8.41 16.25
C ASN A 128 12.74 -7.59 16.35
N ILE A 129 13.01 -6.79 15.32
CA ILE A 129 14.12 -5.86 15.26
C ILE A 129 13.67 -4.55 15.89
N ARG A 130 14.21 -4.23 17.07
CA ARG A 130 13.77 -3.11 17.89
C ARG A 130 14.58 -1.86 17.64
N GLY A 131 13.87 -0.75 17.45
CA GLY A 131 14.46 0.58 17.34
C GLY A 131 14.86 1.13 18.69
N ALA A 132 15.83 2.03 18.68
CA ALA A 132 16.25 2.84 19.82
C ALA A 132 16.03 4.34 19.54
N GLY A 133 14.96 4.70 18.80
CA GLY A 133 14.73 6.07 18.33
C GLY A 133 15.68 6.53 17.23
N LEU A 134 16.30 5.60 16.51
CA LEU A 134 17.19 5.85 15.38
C LEU A 134 16.49 5.63 14.04
N ASP A 135 17.11 6.13 12.98
CA ASP A 135 16.75 5.77 11.61
C ASP A 135 17.25 4.34 11.31
N PHE A 136 16.42 3.50 10.68
CA PHE A 136 16.78 2.13 10.29
C PHE A 136 16.51 1.91 8.80
N ILE A 137 17.44 1.24 8.13
CA ILE A 137 17.41 1.10 6.67
C ILE A 137 17.54 -0.37 6.28
N VAL A 138 16.61 -0.86 5.46
CA VAL A 138 16.77 -2.08 4.65
C VAL A 138 16.91 -1.64 3.21
N LYS A 139 18.11 -1.73 2.63
CA LYS A 139 18.35 -1.27 1.26
C LYS A 139 17.74 -2.22 0.23
N GLY A 140 17.85 -3.53 0.42
CA GLY A 140 17.26 -4.53 -0.46
C GLY A 140 15.79 -4.83 -0.16
N SER A 141 15.28 -5.92 -0.72
CA SER A 141 13.90 -6.36 -0.52
C SER A 141 13.73 -7.17 0.77
N ILE A 142 12.51 -7.19 1.29
CA ILE A 142 12.09 -8.09 2.36
C ILE A 142 11.18 -9.17 1.78
N THR A 143 11.49 -10.43 2.07
CA THR A 143 10.63 -11.57 1.74
C THR A 143 10.23 -12.29 3.02
N VAL A 144 8.92 -12.42 3.26
CA VAL A 144 8.37 -13.32 4.28
C VAL A 144 7.62 -14.42 3.55
N ALA A 145 8.20 -15.61 3.53
CA ALA A 145 7.70 -16.74 2.76
C ALA A 145 8.00 -18.04 3.52
N PRO A 146 7.06 -18.56 4.34
CA PRO A 146 7.16 -19.91 4.89
C PRO A 146 7.46 -20.90 3.76
N THR A 147 8.30 -21.90 4.02
CA THR A 147 8.91 -22.74 2.96
C THR A 147 8.35 -24.16 2.89
N ASN A 148 7.53 -24.58 3.86
CA ASN A 148 6.91 -25.91 3.83
C ASN A 148 5.53 -25.96 4.49
N ALA A 149 4.76 -26.99 4.12
CA ALA A 149 3.38 -27.16 4.58
C ALA A 149 3.23 -27.65 6.04
N SER A 150 4.31 -28.08 6.70
CA SER A 150 4.27 -28.44 8.13
C SER A 150 4.18 -27.22 9.05
N GLN A 151 4.51 -26.03 8.53
CA GLN A 151 4.37 -24.77 9.25
C GLN A 151 2.90 -24.51 9.61
N SER A 152 2.60 -24.49 10.91
CA SER A 152 1.26 -24.22 11.44
C SER A 152 1.05 -22.74 11.77
N ASN A 153 2.10 -22.08 12.27
CA ASN A 153 2.06 -20.66 12.66
C ASN A 153 2.35 -19.74 11.48
N ALA A 154 1.84 -18.51 11.53
CA ALA A 154 2.30 -17.48 10.60
C ALA A 154 3.78 -17.17 10.83
N SER A 155 4.53 -16.97 9.74
CA SER A 155 5.87 -16.38 9.81
C SER A 155 5.73 -14.87 9.84
N VAL A 156 6.43 -14.24 10.77
CA VAL A 156 6.25 -12.83 11.10
C VAL A 156 7.62 -12.16 11.21
N LEU A 157 7.77 -10.98 10.61
CA LEU A 157 8.89 -10.09 10.86
C LEU A 157 8.35 -8.76 11.39
N THR A 158 8.87 -8.28 12.51
CA THR A 158 8.41 -7.04 13.14
C THR A 158 9.56 -6.03 13.21
N PHE A 159 9.36 -4.84 12.65
CA PHE A 159 10.24 -3.68 12.82
C PHE A 159 9.64 -2.72 13.83
N GLY A 160 10.37 -2.45 14.91
CA GLY A 160 9.99 -1.52 15.95
C GLY A 160 9.51 -2.22 17.21
N GLY A 161 8.51 -1.67 17.91
CA GLY A 161 8.05 -2.19 19.18
C GLY A 161 6.63 -1.74 19.49
N THR A 162 6.23 -1.82 20.75
CA THR A 162 4.88 -1.39 21.19
C THR A 162 4.89 -0.17 22.10
N ASN A 163 6.08 0.30 22.41
CA ASN A 163 6.36 1.46 23.24
C ASN A 163 7.40 2.34 22.57
N ARG A 164 7.49 3.60 23.01
CA ARG A 164 8.38 4.61 22.42
C ARG A 164 9.85 4.17 22.38
N SER A 165 10.30 3.42 23.40
CA SER A 165 11.68 2.92 23.45
C SER A 165 12.02 1.89 22.38
N GLY A 166 11.02 1.24 21.78
CA GLY A 166 11.20 0.26 20.70
C GLY A 166 10.96 0.82 19.30
N PHE A 167 10.48 2.06 19.17
CA PHE A 167 10.19 2.67 17.87
C PHE A 167 11.46 3.13 17.16
N PHE A 168 11.40 3.12 15.83
CA PHE A 168 12.36 3.83 14.99
C PHE A 168 11.94 5.28 14.84
N LYS A 169 12.92 6.18 14.62
CA LYS A 169 12.64 7.55 14.20
C LYS A 169 12.13 7.57 12.77
N SER A 170 12.77 6.79 11.90
CA SER A 170 12.29 6.47 10.56
C SER A 170 12.74 5.07 10.14
N LEU A 171 11.99 4.45 9.23
CA LEU A 171 12.24 3.15 8.65
C LEU A 171 12.16 3.27 7.12
N SER A 172 13.24 2.94 6.43
CA SER A 172 13.28 2.90 4.96
C SER A 172 13.52 1.48 4.49
N ILE A 173 12.71 1.00 3.53
CA ILE A 173 12.78 -0.35 2.99
C ILE A 173 12.83 -0.31 1.46
N GLY A 174 13.76 -1.03 0.86
CA GLY A 174 13.74 -1.38 -0.56
C GLY A 174 14.18 -0.28 -1.52
N GLU A 175 15.00 0.67 -1.09
CA GLU A 175 15.57 1.69 -2.00
C GLU A 175 16.30 1.04 -3.19
N ASN A 176 17.00 -0.08 -2.95
CA ASN A 176 17.72 -0.89 -3.94
C ASN A 176 17.00 -2.20 -4.28
N ALA A 177 15.70 -2.33 -3.96
CA ALA A 177 14.93 -3.52 -4.33
C ALA A 177 14.94 -3.72 -5.86
N ALA A 178 15.06 -4.97 -6.29
CA ALA A 178 15.07 -5.33 -7.70
C ALA A 178 13.66 -5.32 -8.30
N VAL A 179 13.60 -5.29 -9.63
CA VAL A 179 12.35 -5.53 -10.36
C VAL A 179 12.06 -7.03 -10.36
N ASP A 180 10.88 -7.40 -9.87
CA ASP A 180 10.36 -8.76 -9.97
C ASP A 180 9.93 -9.03 -11.40
N SER A 181 10.59 -9.96 -12.08
CA SER A 181 10.32 -10.30 -13.48
C SER A 181 8.90 -10.84 -13.72
N SER A 182 8.24 -11.39 -12.69
CA SER A 182 6.90 -11.97 -12.83
C SER A 182 5.80 -10.91 -12.86
N THR A 183 6.02 -9.78 -12.18
CA THR A 183 5.05 -8.67 -12.08
C THR A 183 5.48 -7.43 -12.87
N GLY A 184 6.77 -7.29 -13.16
CA GLY A 184 7.36 -6.09 -13.75
C GLY A 184 7.54 -4.94 -12.75
N TYR A 185 7.22 -5.15 -11.47
CA TYR A 185 7.30 -4.12 -10.43
C TYR A 185 8.60 -4.18 -9.65
N LYS A 186 9.05 -3.02 -9.17
CA LYS A 186 10.08 -2.95 -8.13
C LYS A 186 9.49 -3.47 -6.81
N THR A 187 9.63 -4.75 -6.53
CA THR A 187 9.03 -5.39 -5.35
C THR A 187 9.96 -5.22 -4.15
N ALA A 188 9.61 -4.29 -3.26
CA ALA A 188 10.38 -4.01 -2.05
C ALA A 188 10.00 -4.93 -0.89
N VAL A 189 8.77 -5.44 -0.88
CA VAL A 189 8.30 -6.42 0.11
C VAL A 189 7.51 -7.51 -0.62
N TYR A 190 7.84 -8.78 -0.37
CA TYR A 190 7.09 -9.94 -0.85
C TYR A 190 6.58 -10.78 0.33
N LEU A 191 5.26 -10.90 0.45
CA LEU A 191 4.57 -11.68 1.46
C LEU A 191 3.86 -12.84 0.80
N ASP A 192 4.39 -14.05 0.94
CA ASP A 192 3.84 -15.26 0.34
C ASP A 192 3.28 -16.21 1.41
N ALA A 193 1.96 -16.27 1.52
CA ALA A 193 1.28 -17.11 2.48
C ALA A 193 0.91 -18.50 1.93
N THR A 194 1.58 -18.98 0.88
CA THR A 194 1.32 -20.28 0.25
C THR A 194 1.26 -21.42 1.27
N TYR A 195 2.21 -21.44 2.22
CA TYR A 195 2.32 -22.55 3.18
C TYR A 195 1.86 -22.22 4.59
N ALA A 196 1.93 -20.98 5.05
CA ALA A 196 1.36 -20.49 6.32
C ALA A 196 1.14 -18.98 6.22
N GLY A 197 0.58 -18.31 7.24
CA GLY A 197 0.48 -16.85 7.21
C GLY A 197 1.86 -16.18 7.01
N ALA A 198 1.91 -15.05 6.31
CA ALA A 198 3.13 -14.31 6.04
C ALA A 198 2.93 -12.84 6.38
N ASN A 199 3.54 -12.39 7.47
CA ASN A 199 3.25 -11.08 8.05
C ASN A 199 4.50 -10.21 8.14
N LEU A 200 4.37 -8.96 7.67
CA LEU A 200 5.29 -7.88 7.99
C LEU A 200 4.59 -6.89 8.92
N GLU A 201 5.20 -6.63 10.06
CA GLU A 201 4.70 -5.67 11.03
C GLU A 201 5.57 -4.42 11.10
N LEU A 202 4.99 -3.29 10.71
CA LEU A 202 5.56 -1.97 10.91
C LEU A 202 5.08 -1.47 12.28
N ALA A 203 5.81 -1.86 13.32
CA ALA A 203 5.44 -1.64 14.71
C ALA A 203 5.97 -0.31 15.23
N GLY A 204 5.28 0.76 14.85
CA GLY A 204 5.56 2.11 15.27
C GLY A 204 4.35 3.02 15.12
N ALA A 205 4.49 4.23 15.65
CA ALA A 205 3.57 5.33 15.49
C ALA A 205 4.35 6.65 15.49
N ASN A 206 3.74 7.70 14.96
CA ASN A 206 4.37 9.02 14.86
C ASN A 206 4.50 9.72 16.22
N LEU A 207 5.40 10.70 16.25
CA LEU A 207 5.40 11.73 17.29
C LEU A 207 4.08 12.53 17.24
N ASP A 208 3.74 13.22 18.33
CA ASP A 208 2.41 13.82 18.47
C ASP A 208 2.29 15.00 17.50
N GLY A 209 1.16 15.07 16.79
CA GLY A 209 0.91 16.05 15.73
C GLY A 209 1.81 15.92 14.48
N SER A 210 2.64 14.88 14.38
CA SER A 210 3.51 14.68 13.21
C SER A 210 2.80 13.91 12.11
N THR A 211 2.89 14.40 10.88
CA THR A 211 2.32 13.76 9.69
C THR A 211 3.36 13.19 8.71
N TYR A 212 4.64 13.14 9.09
CA TYR A 212 5.66 12.54 8.21
C TYR A 212 5.50 11.03 8.15
N ASN A 213 5.77 10.41 7.00
CA ASN A 213 5.79 8.95 6.90
C ASN A 213 6.98 8.41 7.69
N TRP A 214 6.72 7.79 8.84
CA TRP A 214 7.80 7.22 9.65
C TRP A 214 8.34 5.94 9.02
N ALA A 215 7.51 5.18 8.31
CA ALA A 215 7.95 4.04 7.49
C ALA A 215 7.69 4.31 6.00
N VAL A 216 8.70 4.07 5.18
CA VAL A 216 8.64 4.23 3.72
C VAL A 216 9.16 2.96 3.03
N VAL A 217 8.31 2.35 2.20
CA VAL A 217 8.67 1.22 1.33
C VAL A 217 8.82 1.76 -0.10
N HIS A 218 10.05 1.82 -0.62
CA HIS A 218 10.42 2.44 -1.90
C HIS A 218 10.10 1.56 -3.13
N GLY A 219 8.99 0.83 -3.08
CA GLY A 219 8.52 -0.08 -4.11
C GLY A 219 7.18 -0.72 -3.75
N VAL A 220 6.76 -1.68 -4.56
CA VAL A 220 5.50 -2.40 -4.38
C VAL A 220 5.62 -3.40 -3.24
N VAL A 221 4.58 -3.45 -2.39
CA VAL A 221 4.31 -4.55 -1.48
C VAL A 221 3.47 -5.58 -2.23
N GLN A 222 4.06 -6.72 -2.54
CA GLN A 222 3.42 -7.84 -3.21
C GLN A 222 2.91 -8.84 -2.18
N MET A 223 1.62 -9.14 -2.21
CA MET A 223 0.95 -10.02 -1.26
C MET A 223 0.27 -11.20 -1.97
N LYS A 224 0.35 -12.37 -1.37
CA LYS A 224 -0.24 -13.58 -1.93
C LYS A 224 -0.79 -14.46 -0.80
N ASN A 225 -2.11 -14.60 -0.76
CA ASN A 225 -2.76 -15.61 0.09
C ASN A 225 -2.47 -17.04 -0.40
N SER A 226 -2.74 -18.03 0.45
CA SER A 226 -2.76 -19.43 -0.01
C SER A 226 -3.85 -19.66 -1.05
N ALA A 227 -3.64 -20.66 -1.91
CA ALA A 227 -4.55 -20.98 -3.02
C ALA A 227 -5.97 -21.37 -2.55
N ASP A 228 -6.10 -21.91 -1.34
CA ASP A 228 -7.38 -22.25 -0.70
C ASP A 228 -8.02 -21.09 0.07
N GLY A 229 -7.34 -19.93 0.16
CA GLY A 229 -7.79 -18.75 0.89
C GLY A 229 -7.77 -18.88 2.42
N SER A 230 -7.17 -19.93 2.99
CA SER A 230 -7.15 -20.16 4.44
C SER A 230 -6.02 -19.45 5.18
N LYS A 231 -4.92 -19.13 4.49
CA LYS A 231 -3.74 -18.46 5.04
C LYS A 231 -3.55 -17.12 4.34
N PHE A 232 -3.15 -16.12 5.10
CA PHE A 232 -3.16 -14.74 4.65
C PHE A 232 -1.76 -14.13 4.66
N ALA A 233 -1.44 -13.43 3.57
CA ALA A 233 -0.40 -12.41 3.61
C ALA A 233 -0.95 -11.20 4.36
N SER A 234 -0.16 -10.60 5.26
CA SER A 234 -0.62 -9.47 6.07
C SER A 234 0.43 -8.37 6.20
N LEU A 235 0.03 -7.12 5.98
CA LEU A 235 0.83 -5.94 6.28
C LEU A 235 0.19 -5.19 7.45
N MET A 236 0.90 -5.07 8.57
CA MET A 236 0.48 -4.20 9.67
C MET A 236 1.12 -2.82 9.50
N ILE A 237 0.27 -1.78 9.45
CA ILE A 237 0.66 -0.40 9.12
C ILE A 237 0.66 0.55 10.31
N GLY A 238 0.53 0.02 11.52
CA GLY A 238 0.58 0.79 12.76
C GLY A 238 0.42 -0.12 13.97
N ARG A 239 1.30 0.08 14.96
CA ARG A 239 1.24 -0.63 16.25
C ARG A 239 1.79 0.24 17.38
N ASN A 240 0.97 0.54 18.37
CA ASN A 240 1.36 1.10 19.66
C ASN A 240 0.39 0.58 20.73
N GLU A 241 0.89 0.08 21.86
CA GLU A 241 0.01 -0.61 22.84
C GLU A 241 0.14 -0.10 24.28
N THR A 242 1.09 0.80 24.58
CA THR A 242 1.51 0.97 25.99
C THR A 242 1.41 2.36 26.58
N GLU A 243 1.43 3.47 25.83
CA GLU A 243 1.56 4.79 26.50
C GLU A 243 0.73 5.93 25.90
N GLU A 244 0.61 6.10 24.59
CA GLU A 244 -0.06 7.30 24.03
C GLU A 244 -0.80 7.01 22.73
N TYR A 245 -1.99 7.59 22.57
CA TYR A 245 -2.75 7.64 21.31
C TYR A 245 -1.93 8.39 20.27
N ARG A 246 -1.61 7.71 19.17
CA ARG A 246 -0.70 8.23 18.14
C ARG A 246 -1.12 7.66 16.81
N ASP A 247 -1.16 8.52 15.81
CA ASP A 247 -1.35 8.10 14.43
C ASP A 247 -0.11 7.39 13.91
N SER A 248 -0.28 6.58 12.88
CA SER A 248 0.82 5.96 12.14
C SER A 248 0.74 6.38 10.69
N HIS A 249 1.82 6.93 10.14
CA HIS A 249 1.94 7.29 8.74
C HIS A 249 2.96 6.38 8.05
N VAL A 250 2.45 5.54 7.14
CA VAL A 250 3.24 4.61 6.32
C VAL A 250 3.04 4.95 4.85
N ALA A 251 4.14 5.01 4.09
CA ALA A 251 4.09 5.14 2.63
C ALA A 251 4.65 3.91 1.93
N ILE A 252 4.00 3.49 0.84
CA ILE A 252 4.42 2.37 0.01
C ILE A 252 4.33 2.75 -1.48
N GLY A 253 5.20 2.20 -2.32
CA GLY A 253 5.18 2.42 -3.78
C GLY A 253 4.04 1.71 -4.53
N GLY A 254 3.09 1.11 -3.80
CA GLY A 254 1.93 0.38 -4.32
C GLY A 254 1.68 -0.91 -3.55
N LEU A 255 0.44 -1.39 -3.57
CA LEU A 255 0.00 -2.63 -2.95
C LEU A 255 -0.63 -3.53 -4.01
N ASN A 256 -0.09 -4.73 -4.16
CA ASN A 256 -0.51 -5.66 -5.21
C ASN A 256 -0.82 -7.06 -4.68
N GLY A 257 -1.83 -7.71 -5.26
CA GLY A 257 -2.22 -9.09 -4.96
C GLY A 257 -3.33 -9.19 -3.93
N SER A 258 -3.25 -10.16 -3.01
CA SER A 258 -4.32 -10.44 -2.03
C SER A 258 -3.82 -10.65 -0.61
N GLY A 259 -4.59 -10.18 0.38
CA GLY A 259 -4.16 -10.23 1.77
C GLY A 259 -5.02 -9.46 2.77
N ARG A 260 -4.37 -9.07 3.88
CA ARG A 260 -4.95 -8.28 4.97
C ARG A 260 -4.10 -7.05 5.25
N ILE A 261 -4.77 -5.92 5.44
CA ILE A 261 -4.17 -4.73 6.05
C ILE A 261 -4.57 -4.76 7.52
N ILE A 262 -3.59 -4.67 8.41
CA ILE A 262 -3.79 -4.78 9.85
C ILE A 262 -3.39 -3.47 10.52
N THR A 263 -4.16 -3.08 11.54
CA THR A 263 -3.82 -1.99 12.45
C THR A 263 -3.98 -2.48 13.89
N LYS A 264 -3.17 -1.91 14.77
CA LYS A 264 -3.21 -2.17 16.21
C LYS A 264 -2.77 -0.92 16.97
N LEU A 265 -3.47 0.18 16.71
CA LEU A 265 -3.16 1.43 17.40
C LEU A 265 -3.95 1.52 18.71
N LEU A 266 -3.30 1.98 19.78
CA LEU A 266 -3.99 2.37 21.00
C LEU A 266 -4.98 3.49 20.64
N SER A 267 -6.27 3.18 20.68
CA SER A 267 -7.35 3.99 20.12
C SER A 267 -8.67 3.70 20.82
N ASP A 268 -9.46 4.73 21.12
CA ASP A 268 -10.79 4.58 21.73
C ASP A 268 -11.78 5.66 21.26
N ASP A 269 -12.95 5.73 21.89
CA ASP A 269 -13.99 6.71 21.55
C ASP A 269 -13.59 8.15 21.87
N SER A 270 -12.66 8.37 22.80
CA SER A 270 -12.18 9.70 23.19
C SER A 270 -11.01 10.19 22.32
N ASN A 271 -10.22 9.26 21.77
CA ASN A 271 -9.12 9.56 20.88
C ASN A 271 -8.92 8.43 19.86
N ALA A 272 -9.43 8.65 18.65
CA ALA A 272 -9.47 7.65 17.60
C ALA A 272 -8.21 7.74 16.71
N ALA A 273 -7.13 7.09 17.14
CA ALA A 273 -5.89 7.03 16.38
C ALA A 273 -6.10 6.38 15.00
N THR A 274 -5.37 6.87 14.00
CA THR A 274 -5.54 6.50 12.60
C THR A 274 -4.23 5.98 12.00
N SER A 275 -4.33 4.83 11.33
CA SER A 275 -3.28 4.31 10.46
C SER A 275 -3.45 4.87 9.05
N TYR A 276 -2.60 5.81 8.67
CA TYR A 276 -2.52 6.37 7.33
C TYR A 276 -1.63 5.49 6.44
N LEU A 277 -2.20 5.01 5.34
CA LEU A 277 -1.47 4.33 4.28
C LEU A 277 -1.45 5.19 3.02
N THR A 278 -0.25 5.69 2.70
CA THR A 278 0.00 6.50 1.50
C THR A 278 0.52 5.63 0.37
N PHE A 279 -0.17 5.64 -0.76
CA PHE A 279 0.25 5.03 -2.01
C PHE A 279 1.05 6.05 -2.83
N GLN A 280 2.30 5.69 -3.15
CA GLN A 280 3.26 6.50 -3.90
C GLN A 280 3.67 5.81 -5.21
N ASN A 281 2.71 5.13 -5.85
CA ASN A 281 2.90 4.47 -7.13
C ASN A 281 3.63 5.38 -8.13
N ALA A 282 4.74 4.90 -8.68
CA ALA A 282 5.45 5.63 -9.73
C ALA A 282 4.62 5.66 -11.02
N GLU A 283 4.93 6.59 -11.92
CA GLU A 283 4.31 6.65 -13.25
C GLU A 283 4.43 5.29 -13.97
N GLY A 284 3.32 4.82 -14.56
CA GLY A 284 3.25 3.51 -15.21
C GLY A 284 3.14 2.30 -14.26
N VAL A 285 3.20 2.49 -12.94
CA VAL A 285 3.00 1.43 -11.95
C VAL A 285 1.51 1.37 -11.55
N ASN A 286 0.84 0.31 -11.99
CA ASN A 286 -0.60 0.11 -11.80
C ASN A 286 -0.88 -1.12 -10.93
N THR A 287 -1.02 -0.94 -9.62
CA THR A 287 -1.17 -2.07 -8.69
C THR A 287 -2.62 -2.27 -8.28
N SER A 288 -3.00 -3.52 -8.00
CA SER A 288 -4.35 -3.87 -7.56
C SER A 288 -4.30 -4.79 -6.35
N PHE A 289 -5.01 -4.41 -5.29
CA PHE A 289 -5.14 -5.19 -4.06
C PHE A 289 -6.58 -5.62 -3.83
N THR A 290 -6.77 -6.90 -3.47
CA THR A 290 -8.04 -7.44 -3.00
C THR A 290 -7.87 -8.06 -1.63
N GLY A 291 -8.66 -7.62 -0.65
CA GLY A 291 -8.47 -8.11 0.71
C GLY A 291 -9.46 -7.56 1.72
N SER A 292 -9.00 -7.47 2.96
CA SER A 292 -9.81 -6.98 4.09
C SER A 292 -8.97 -6.15 5.06
N LEU A 293 -9.63 -5.21 5.74
CA LEU A 293 -9.08 -4.54 6.91
C LEU A 293 -9.35 -5.37 8.16
N ARG A 294 -8.35 -5.51 9.04
CA ARG A 294 -8.49 -6.23 10.31
C ARG A 294 -7.96 -5.40 11.46
N ARG A 295 -8.78 -5.26 12.50
CA ARG A 295 -8.29 -4.86 13.83
C ARG A 295 -7.59 -6.05 14.49
N ALA A 296 -6.42 -5.81 15.08
CA ALA A 296 -5.71 -6.84 15.84
C ALA A 296 -6.18 -6.90 17.31
N GLN A 297 -6.71 -5.80 17.84
CA GLN A 297 -7.25 -5.73 19.22
C GLN A 297 -8.72 -5.32 19.20
N SER A 298 -9.61 -6.11 19.79
CA SER A 298 -11.06 -5.86 19.76
C SER A 298 -11.46 -4.56 20.43
N ASP A 299 -10.72 -4.19 21.48
CA ASP A 299 -11.03 -3.06 22.34
C ASP A 299 -10.58 -1.72 21.75
N TYR A 300 -9.82 -1.74 20.65
CA TYR A 300 -9.33 -0.52 20.01
C TYR A 300 -10.22 -0.06 18.85
N ARG A 301 -10.36 1.26 18.72
CA ARG A 301 -11.00 1.91 17.57
C ARG A 301 -10.00 2.06 16.43
N ASP A 302 -9.74 0.95 15.75
CA ASP A 302 -8.78 0.90 14.66
C ASP A 302 -9.31 1.59 13.38
N ASN A 303 -8.75 2.76 13.06
CA ASN A 303 -9.10 3.53 11.86
C ASN A 303 -8.01 3.39 10.79
N VAL A 304 -8.42 3.34 9.53
CA VAL A 304 -7.52 3.39 8.37
C VAL A 304 -7.89 4.57 7.49
N ALA A 305 -6.88 5.32 7.06
CA ALA A 305 -7.02 6.38 6.06
C ALA A 305 -6.14 6.05 4.86
N PHE A 306 -6.70 6.15 3.66
CA PHE A 306 -5.93 5.98 2.42
C PHE A 306 -5.58 7.33 1.82
N ILE A 307 -4.34 7.46 1.37
CA ILE A 307 -3.87 8.64 0.65
C ILE A 307 -3.26 8.18 -0.67
N MET A 308 -3.72 8.71 -1.80
CA MET A 308 -3.08 8.52 -3.09
C MET A 308 -2.25 9.77 -3.42
N ASP A 309 -0.93 9.61 -3.47
CA ASP A 309 0.05 10.69 -3.69
C ASP A 309 1.17 10.28 -4.66
N GLY A 310 0.95 9.19 -5.41
CA GLY A 310 1.80 8.73 -6.50
C GLY A 310 1.30 9.23 -7.85
N ALA A 311 2.12 9.10 -8.89
CA ALA A 311 1.73 9.40 -10.28
C ALA A 311 1.06 8.19 -10.99
N GLY A 312 1.20 6.99 -10.46
CA GLY A 312 0.64 5.75 -11.01
C GLY A 312 -0.82 5.50 -10.60
N THR A 313 -1.22 4.23 -10.64
CA THR A 313 -2.58 3.79 -10.26
C THR A 313 -2.54 2.81 -9.11
N GLN A 314 -3.42 3.00 -8.13
CA GLN A 314 -3.72 2.00 -7.09
C GLN A 314 -5.21 1.66 -7.10
N SER A 315 -5.52 0.37 -7.24
CA SER A 315 -6.87 -0.17 -7.05
C SER A 315 -6.95 -0.96 -5.75
N VAL A 316 -8.01 -0.75 -4.96
CA VAL A 316 -8.24 -1.42 -3.68
C VAL A 316 -9.68 -1.95 -3.65
N SER A 317 -9.85 -3.25 -3.48
CA SER A 317 -11.15 -3.89 -3.25
C SER A 317 -11.17 -4.56 -1.89
N LEU A 318 -12.01 -4.03 -1.00
CA LEU A 318 -12.16 -4.47 0.39
C LEU A 318 -13.47 -5.23 0.58
N SER A 319 -13.37 -6.40 1.19
CA SER A 319 -14.53 -7.21 1.56
C SER A 319 -14.28 -7.95 2.88
N GLY A 320 -15.34 -8.14 3.66
CA GLY A 320 -15.26 -8.86 4.94
C GLY A 320 -14.34 -8.19 5.96
N ASN A 321 -14.30 -6.85 5.97
CA ASN A 321 -13.59 -6.09 7.00
C ASN A 321 -14.06 -6.53 8.39
N SER A 322 -13.13 -6.59 9.35
CA SER A 322 -13.46 -6.92 10.74
C SER A 322 -12.90 -5.87 11.64
N GLY A 323 -13.78 -4.94 12.01
CA GLY A 323 -13.54 -3.96 13.04
C GLY A 323 -12.60 -2.81 12.68
N ALA A 324 -11.80 -2.89 11.63
CA ALA A 324 -11.12 -1.71 11.10
C ALA A 324 -11.98 -1.07 10.02
N GLY A 325 -12.11 0.26 10.04
CA GLY A 325 -12.93 1.03 9.09
C GLY A 325 -12.11 2.05 8.30
N VAL A 326 -12.54 2.34 7.07
CA VAL A 326 -11.95 3.42 6.26
C VAL A 326 -12.57 4.73 6.70
N VAL A 327 -11.82 5.59 7.38
CA VAL A 327 -12.32 6.88 7.89
C VAL A 327 -12.07 8.05 6.94
N SER A 328 -11.14 7.90 6.01
CA SER A 328 -10.96 8.88 4.93
C SER A 328 -10.21 8.30 3.74
N VAL A 329 -10.47 8.88 2.57
CA VAL A 329 -9.71 8.70 1.34
C VAL A 329 -9.33 10.08 0.84
N THR A 330 -8.04 10.34 0.67
CA THR A 330 -7.53 11.58 0.08
C THR A 330 -6.82 11.28 -1.23
N VAL A 331 -7.22 11.91 -2.32
CA VAL A 331 -6.56 11.78 -3.62
C VAL A 331 -5.88 13.10 -3.96
N LYS A 332 -4.55 13.07 -4.00
CA LYS A 332 -3.69 14.22 -4.31
C LYS A 332 -3.15 14.17 -5.72
N ASN A 333 -2.75 12.98 -6.15
CA ASN A 333 -2.14 12.73 -7.45
C ASN A 333 -2.49 11.32 -7.97
N GLY A 334 -2.18 11.03 -9.23
CA GLY A 334 -2.36 9.71 -9.84
C GLY A 334 -3.82 9.28 -9.86
N THR A 335 -4.05 7.97 -9.85
CA THR A 335 -5.39 7.39 -9.90
C THR A 335 -5.63 6.43 -8.76
N PHE A 336 -6.73 6.62 -8.03
CA PHE A 336 -7.17 5.72 -6.97
C PHE A 336 -8.54 5.11 -7.28
N TYR A 337 -8.61 3.78 -7.30
CA TYR A 337 -9.88 3.06 -7.42
C TYR A 337 -10.22 2.35 -6.12
N LEU A 338 -11.47 2.47 -5.66
CA LEU A 338 -11.93 1.84 -4.43
C LEU A 338 -13.24 1.08 -4.63
N ASN A 339 -13.25 -0.13 -4.10
CA ASN A 339 -14.47 -0.80 -3.67
C ASN A 339 -14.34 -1.09 -2.17
N ASN A 340 -15.36 -0.69 -1.42
CA ASN A 340 -15.49 -1.01 -0.01
C ASN A 340 -16.96 -1.30 0.26
N SER A 341 -17.25 -2.48 0.82
CA SER A 341 -18.63 -2.89 1.13
C SER A 341 -19.27 -2.05 2.24
N ASP A 342 -18.43 -1.47 3.10
CA ASP A 342 -18.85 -0.59 4.19
C ASP A 342 -18.80 0.88 3.73
N SER A 343 -19.60 1.75 4.35
CA SER A 343 -19.44 3.21 4.17
C SER A 343 -18.06 3.62 4.67
N SER A 344 -17.37 4.42 3.87
CA SER A 344 -16.13 5.07 4.26
C SER A 344 -16.44 6.46 4.82
N GLY A 345 -15.53 7.09 5.56
CA GLY A 345 -15.73 8.46 6.04
C GLY A 345 -15.66 9.49 4.90
N ALA A 346 -14.75 10.46 4.96
CA ALA A 346 -14.68 11.52 3.96
C ALA A 346 -13.86 11.13 2.71
N LEU A 347 -14.36 11.46 1.52
CA LEU A 347 -13.56 11.55 0.28
C LEU A 347 -13.08 12.99 0.09
N VAL A 348 -11.77 13.20 0.02
CA VAL A 348 -11.15 14.51 -0.24
C VAL A 348 -10.37 14.44 -1.54
N MET A 349 -10.80 15.21 -2.53
CA MET A 349 -10.14 15.32 -3.83
C MET A 349 -9.31 16.61 -3.86
N GLU A 350 -8.00 16.50 -3.68
CA GLU A 350 -7.07 17.63 -3.83
C GLU A 350 -6.49 17.71 -5.26
N GLY A 351 -6.49 16.57 -5.95
CA GLY A 351 -6.03 16.40 -7.32
C GLY A 351 -6.26 14.97 -7.80
N GLY A 352 -5.48 14.52 -8.80
CA GLY A 352 -5.54 13.16 -9.31
C GLY A 352 -6.92 12.73 -9.84
N LYS A 353 -7.16 11.42 -9.86
CA LYS A 353 -8.40 10.78 -10.30
C LYS A 353 -8.91 9.80 -9.25
N PHE A 354 -10.23 9.79 -9.02
CA PHE A 354 -10.89 8.79 -8.18
C PHE A 354 -11.97 8.05 -8.95
N GLY A 355 -12.05 6.73 -8.80
CA GLY A 355 -13.16 5.94 -9.34
C GLY A 355 -13.64 4.88 -8.36
N ALA A 356 -14.94 4.59 -8.40
CA ALA A 356 -15.47 3.41 -7.75
C ALA A 356 -15.28 2.18 -8.65
N ILE A 357 -15.14 1.00 -8.06
CA ILE A 357 -15.08 -0.28 -8.79
C ILE A 357 -16.02 -1.32 -8.15
N ASN A 358 -16.25 -2.45 -8.82
CA ASN A 358 -16.99 -3.61 -8.31
C ASN A 358 -18.39 -3.29 -7.75
N GLY A 359 -19.17 -2.49 -8.48
CA GLY A 359 -20.54 -2.10 -8.13
C GLY A 359 -20.66 -0.78 -7.38
N GLY A 360 -19.54 -0.16 -7.00
CA GLY A 360 -19.53 1.16 -6.36
C GLY A 360 -18.84 1.20 -5.01
N THR A 361 -18.89 2.38 -4.38
CA THR A 361 -18.47 2.59 -2.99
C THR A 361 -19.23 3.77 -2.38
N ALA A 362 -19.28 3.83 -1.05
CA ALA A 362 -19.98 4.86 -0.31
C ALA A 362 -19.05 5.64 0.63
N PHE A 363 -19.33 6.93 0.78
CA PHE A 363 -18.66 7.87 1.68
C PHE A 363 -19.68 8.63 2.52
N ASP A 364 -19.32 9.03 3.73
CA ASP A 364 -20.16 9.86 4.59
C ASP A 364 -20.20 11.32 4.12
N SER A 365 -19.14 11.78 3.44
CA SER A 365 -19.07 13.11 2.83
C SER A 365 -18.03 13.14 1.71
N ALA A 366 -18.11 14.12 0.82
CA ALA A 366 -17.08 14.36 -0.18
C ALA A 366 -16.82 15.86 -0.39
N VAL A 367 -15.54 16.23 -0.52
CA VAL A 367 -15.10 17.60 -0.80
C VAL A 367 -14.18 17.60 -2.02
N LEU A 368 -14.54 18.40 -3.03
CA LEU A 368 -13.78 18.56 -4.27
C LEU A 368 -13.01 19.86 -4.28
N ARG A 369 -11.68 19.79 -4.18
CA ARG A 369 -10.74 20.91 -4.33
C ARG A 369 -10.00 20.89 -5.66
N GLY A 370 -10.02 19.76 -6.36
CA GLY A 370 -9.46 19.57 -7.69
C GLY A 370 -9.61 18.12 -8.16
N GLY A 371 -8.96 17.78 -9.27
CA GLY A 371 -8.92 16.42 -9.81
C GLY A 371 -10.10 16.05 -10.72
N ALA A 372 -10.30 14.74 -10.89
CA ALA A 372 -11.33 14.17 -11.75
C ALA A 372 -11.96 12.92 -11.14
N PHE A 373 -13.17 12.60 -11.58
CA PHE A 373 -13.75 11.28 -11.39
C PHE A 373 -13.43 10.38 -12.57
N SER A 374 -13.20 9.10 -12.33
CA SER A 374 -12.89 8.10 -13.35
C SER A 374 -13.93 6.98 -13.34
N PHE A 375 -14.45 6.66 -14.52
CA PHE A 375 -15.40 5.59 -14.77
C PHE A 375 -14.80 4.54 -15.72
N ALA A 376 -13.76 3.85 -15.24
CA ALA A 376 -12.93 2.95 -16.03
C ALA A 376 -13.59 1.60 -16.40
N ASN A 377 -14.59 1.16 -15.66
CA ASN A 377 -15.22 -0.14 -15.86
C ASN A 377 -16.32 -0.05 -16.94
N HIS A 378 -15.93 0.00 -18.21
CA HIS A 378 -16.84 0.24 -19.32
C HIS A 378 -18.00 -0.76 -19.39
N GLU A 379 -17.77 -2.04 -19.05
CA GLU A 379 -18.78 -3.10 -19.09
C GLU A 379 -20.05 -2.75 -18.29
N THR A 380 -19.91 -1.96 -17.23
CA THR A 380 -21.03 -1.56 -16.38
C THR A 380 -22.00 -0.58 -17.07
N PHE A 381 -21.53 0.22 -18.03
CA PHE A 381 -22.40 1.05 -18.88
C PHE A 381 -23.21 0.20 -19.87
N TYR A 382 -22.63 -0.88 -20.40
CA TYR A 382 -23.34 -1.83 -21.27
C TYR A 382 -24.37 -2.64 -20.47
N GLY A 383 -24.08 -2.91 -19.18
CA GLY A 383 -25.01 -3.54 -18.24
C GLY A 383 -26.12 -2.62 -17.72
N GLY A 384 -26.05 -1.30 -17.96
CA GLY A 384 -27.06 -0.33 -17.53
C GLY A 384 -26.85 0.26 -16.14
N THR A 385 -25.83 -0.17 -15.40
CA THR A 385 -25.58 0.25 -14.01
C THR A 385 -24.09 0.47 -13.79
N PRO A 386 -23.56 1.67 -14.11
CA PRO A 386 -22.15 1.98 -13.88
C PRO A 386 -21.76 1.88 -12.40
N ASP A 387 -20.46 1.72 -12.14
CA ASP A 387 -19.91 1.73 -10.78
C ASP A 387 -20.17 3.09 -10.11
N LYS A 388 -21.16 3.13 -9.20
CA LYS A 388 -21.68 4.38 -8.62
C LYS A 388 -20.88 4.84 -7.41
N ILE A 389 -20.66 6.15 -7.29
CA ILE A 389 -20.15 6.79 -6.07
C ILE A 389 -21.33 7.29 -5.25
N THR A 390 -21.44 6.86 -3.99
CA THR A 390 -22.53 7.27 -3.10
C THR A 390 -22.00 8.13 -1.97
N ILE A 391 -22.58 9.31 -1.76
CA ILE A 391 -22.24 10.22 -0.66
C ILE A 391 -23.46 10.31 0.28
N ASN A 392 -23.39 9.67 1.45
CA ASN A 392 -24.47 9.63 2.44
C ASN A 392 -24.62 10.95 3.24
N GLY A 393 -24.11 12.05 2.69
CA GLY A 393 -24.05 13.35 3.34
C GLY A 393 -23.75 14.44 2.33
N ALA A 394 -22.98 15.45 2.74
CA ALA A 394 -22.65 16.58 1.89
C ALA A 394 -21.63 16.19 0.80
N PHE A 395 -21.98 16.49 -0.45
CA PHE A 395 -21.08 16.53 -1.59
C PHE A 395 -20.80 17.99 -1.94
N SER A 396 -19.60 18.45 -1.64
CA SER A 396 -19.21 19.87 -1.69
C SER A 396 -18.20 20.14 -2.80
N LYS A 397 -18.42 21.19 -3.58
CA LYS A 397 -17.46 21.73 -4.54
C LYS A 397 -16.76 22.97 -3.96
N GLU A 398 -15.46 22.84 -3.74
CA GLU A 398 -14.55 23.94 -3.37
C GLU A 398 -13.59 24.33 -4.52
N ALA A 399 -13.52 23.51 -5.57
CA ALA A 399 -12.64 23.71 -6.72
C ALA A 399 -13.12 24.86 -7.62
N GLU A 400 -12.17 25.61 -8.17
CA GLU A 400 -12.43 26.57 -9.24
C GLU A 400 -12.55 25.86 -10.61
N GLY A 401 -13.53 26.26 -11.42
CA GLY A 401 -13.73 25.70 -12.76
C GLY A 401 -14.52 24.39 -12.79
N LYS A 402 -14.38 23.65 -13.89
CA LYS A 402 -15.09 22.38 -14.11
C LYS A 402 -14.31 21.19 -13.55
N ILE A 403 -15.04 20.26 -12.95
CA ILE A 403 -14.55 18.94 -12.55
C ILE A 403 -14.61 18.01 -13.76
N ALA A 404 -13.49 17.34 -14.05
CA ALA A 404 -13.48 16.37 -15.14
C ALA A 404 -14.15 15.05 -14.72
N VAL A 405 -14.92 14.48 -15.64
CA VAL A 405 -15.44 13.11 -15.58
C VAL A 405 -14.78 12.34 -16.71
N ASP A 406 -13.80 11.54 -16.35
CA ASP A 406 -13.02 10.73 -17.27
C ASP A 406 -13.70 9.38 -17.50
N PHE A 407 -14.11 9.14 -18.74
CA PHE A 407 -14.70 7.87 -19.17
C PHE A 407 -13.66 6.87 -19.68
N GLU A 408 -12.35 7.16 -19.52
CA GLU A 408 -11.23 6.25 -19.75
C GLU A 408 -11.23 5.54 -21.11
N GLY A 409 -11.77 6.19 -22.14
CA GLY A 409 -11.84 5.66 -23.50
C GLY A 409 -13.13 4.91 -23.83
N LEU A 410 -14.19 5.05 -23.04
CA LEU A 410 -15.51 4.47 -23.34
C LEU A 410 -16.00 4.88 -24.73
N ASP A 411 -16.32 3.89 -25.57
CA ASP A 411 -17.03 4.11 -26.82
C ASP A 411 -18.54 4.07 -26.59
N ALA A 412 -19.16 5.24 -26.57
CA ALA A 412 -20.57 5.40 -26.26
C ALA A 412 -21.48 5.44 -27.50
N ALA A 413 -20.99 5.05 -28.68
CA ALA A 413 -21.79 5.02 -29.91
C ALA A 413 -23.09 4.21 -29.77
N ASP A 414 -23.04 3.06 -29.09
CA ASP A 414 -24.23 2.22 -28.86
C ASP A 414 -25.03 2.65 -27.61
N ARG A 415 -24.58 3.70 -26.91
CA ARG A 415 -25.19 4.25 -25.69
C ARG A 415 -25.80 5.64 -25.90
N ILE A 416 -25.90 6.12 -27.14
CA ILE A 416 -26.60 7.37 -27.45
C ILE A 416 -28.06 7.31 -26.99
N GLY A 417 -28.49 8.35 -26.28
CA GLY A 417 -29.83 8.49 -25.72
C GLY A 417 -30.05 7.78 -24.37
N TYR A 418 -29.07 7.02 -23.88
CA TYR A 418 -29.13 6.40 -22.56
C TYR A 418 -28.64 7.39 -21.48
N THR A 419 -29.29 7.34 -20.32
CA THR A 419 -28.93 8.12 -19.13
C THR A 419 -28.44 7.20 -18.04
N PHE A 420 -27.35 7.58 -17.36
CA PHE A 420 -26.74 6.80 -16.30
C PHE A 420 -26.51 7.64 -15.03
N ASP A 421 -26.75 7.02 -13.87
CA ASP A 421 -26.40 7.59 -12.56
C ASP A 421 -24.92 7.43 -12.28
N LEU A 422 -24.20 8.52 -12.03
CA LEU A 422 -22.76 8.49 -11.75
C LEU A 422 -22.47 8.65 -10.25
N ILE A 423 -23.04 9.69 -9.65
CA ILE A 423 -22.81 10.07 -8.26
C ILE A 423 -24.15 10.41 -7.62
N SER A 424 -24.43 9.93 -6.41
CA SER A 424 -25.56 10.41 -5.61
C SER A 424 -25.09 11.01 -4.30
N ALA A 425 -25.79 12.03 -3.83
CA ALA A 425 -25.55 12.65 -2.54
C ALA A 425 -26.86 12.85 -1.76
N ASP A 426 -26.77 12.95 -0.43
CA ASP A 426 -27.90 13.43 0.38
C ASP A 426 -28.07 14.95 0.25
N LEU A 427 -26.95 15.67 0.05
CA LEU A 427 -26.92 17.12 -0.14
C LEU A 427 -25.80 17.50 -1.11
N THR A 428 -26.08 18.41 -2.05
CA THR A 428 -25.08 19.02 -2.93
C THR A 428 -24.83 20.47 -2.51
N GLU A 429 -23.56 20.87 -2.43
CA GLU A 429 -23.15 22.22 -2.02
C GLU A 429 -22.09 22.79 -2.98
N GLY A 430 -22.24 24.06 -3.36
CA GLY A 430 -21.28 24.74 -4.24
C GLY A 430 -21.37 24.39 -5.73
N PHE A 431 -22.37 23.58 -6.13
CA PHE A 431 -22.68 23.26 -7.53
C PHE A 431 -23.73 24.24 -8.10
N SER A 432 -23.68 24.46 -9.41
CA SER A 432 -24.70 25.09 -10.22
C SER A 432 -25.92 24.16 -10.39
N ASP A 433 -27.08 24.77 -10.62
CA ASP A 433 -28.30 24.06 -10.99
C ASP A 433 -28.15 23.36 -12.36
N ASP A 434 -27.29 23.90 -13.23
CA ASP A 434 -26.88 23.27 -14.49
C ASP A 434 -25.57 22.49 -14.29
N ALA A 435 -25.67 21.16 -14.23
CA ALA A 435 -24.50 20.31 -14.00
C ALA A 435 -23.43 20.44 -15.10
N ASP A 436 -23.81 20.83 -16.32
CA ASP A 436 -22.84 21.07 -17.40
C ASP A 436 -21.96 22.30 -17.13
N GLU A 437 -22.35 23.22 -16.24
CA GLU A 437 -21.47 24.32 -15.83
C GLU A 437 -20.33 23.85 -14.90
N ASP A 438 -20.53 22.73 -14.20
CA ASP A 438 -19.60 22.18 -13.22
C ASP A 438 -18.82 20.98 -13.71
N PHE A 439 -19.37 20.19 -14.63
CA PHE A 439 -18.75 18.95 -15.08
C PHE A 439 -18.39 19.00 -16.57
N VAL A 440 -17.35 18.27 -16.93
CA VAL A 440 -16.93 18.11 -18.32
C VAL A 440 -16.41 16.70 -18.56
N ALA A 441 -16.86 16.09 -19.64
CA ALA A 441 -16.41 14.75 -20.02
C ALA A 441 -15.00 14.78 -20.60
N GLN A 442 -14.23 13.74 -20.28
CA GLN A 442 -12.92 13.47 -20.87
C GLN A 442 -12.86 12.01 -21.34
N ASN A 443 -12.06 11.78 -22.38
CA ASN A 443 -11.80 10.47 -22.96
C ASN A 443 -13.07 9.66 -23.29
N LEU A 444 -14.16 10.33 -23.66
CA LEU A 444 -15.33 9.71 -24.24
C LEU A 444 -15.17 9.62 -25.76
N LEU A 445 -15.45 8.45 -26.34
CA LEU A 445 -15.33 8.21 -27.77
C LEU A 445 -16.74 8.14 -28.41
N ASN A 446 -16.83 8.71 -29.62
CA ASN A 446 -18.00 8.64 -30.52
C ASN A 446 -19.33 9.16 -29.95
N ALA A 447 -19.31 9.90 -28.83
CA ALA A 447 -20.46 10.56 -28.25
C ALA A 447 -20.07 11.90 -27.62
N LEU A 448 -21.06 12.74 -27.37
CA LEU A 448 -20.99 13.85 -26.42
C LEU A 448 -21.64 13.38 -25.10
N ALA A 449 -21.30 14.04 -24.01
CA ALA A 449 -21.88 13.80 -22.69
C ALA A 449 -22.55 15.09 -22.21
N ASP A 450 -23.82 14.95 -21.87
CA ASP A 450 -24.65 16.01 -21.29
C ASP A 450 -24.89 15.64 -19.82
N PHE A 451 -24.43 16.47 -18.89
CA PHE A 451 -24.57 16.26 -17.45
C PHE A 451 -25.82 16.96 -16.93
N ALA A 452 -26.55 16.27 -16.04
CA ALA A 452 -27.73 16.85 -15.40
C ALA A 452 -27.88 16.38 -13.96
N TRP A 453 -28.52 17.22 -13.14
CA TRP A 453 -28.99 16.85 -11.82
C TRP A 453 -30.41 16.27 -11.88
N SER A 454 -30.60 15.08 -11.32
CA SER A 454 -31.91 14.50 -11.03
C SER A 454 -32.08 14.41 -9.52
N GLY A 455 -32.62 15.48 -8.91
CA GLY A 455 -32.47 15.71 -7.48
C GLY A 455 -30.99 15.86 -7.12
N ASN A 456 -30.52 15.08 -6.15
CA ASN A 456 -29.11 15.09 -5.72
C ASN A 456 -28.28 13.97 -6.39
N VAL A 457 -28.70 13.53 -7.58
CA VAL A 457 -28.00 12.51 -8.38
C VAL A 457 -27.44 13.15 -9.64
N LEU A 458 -26.11 13.10 -9.80
CA LEU A 458 -25.43 13.47 -11.03
C LEU A 458 -25.63 12.36 -12.05
N GLN A 459 -26.23 12.73 -13.18
CA GLN A 459 -26.46 11.84 -14.31
C GLN A 459 -25.68 12.30 -15.54
N VAL A 460 -25.38 11.35 -16.42
CA VAL A 460 -24.87 11.63 -17.77
C VAL A 460 -25.80 11.03 -18.81
N THR A 461 -26.13 11.80 -19.84
CA THR A 461 -26.77 11.31 -21.05
C THR A 461 -25.78 11.41 -22.20
N PHE A 462 -25.62 10.33 -22.98
CA PHE A 462 -24.77 10.38 -24.17
C PHE A 462 -25.55 10.85 -25.39
N SER A 463 -25.03 11.82 -26.12
CA SER A 463 -25.67 12.39 -27.31
C SER A 463 -24.79 12.28 -28.56
N GLN A 464 -25.45 12.29 -29.71
CA GLN A 464 -24.78 12.05 -31.00
C GLN A 464 -23.77 13.17 -31.30
N VAL A 465 -22.55 12.81 -31.67
CA VAL A 465 -21.62 13.78 -32.28
C VAL A 465 -22.22 14.23 -33.61
N PRO A 466 -22.45 15.54 -33.85
CA PRO A 466 -23.08 15.98 -35.08
C PRO A 466 -22.27 15.54 -36.29
N GLU A 467 -22.92 14.87 -37.24
CA GLU A 467 -22.23 14.39 -38.43
C GLU A 467 -21.64 15.56 -39.25
N PRO A 468 -20.54 15.35 -40.00
CA PRO A 468 -19.96 16.40 -40.85
C PRO A 468 -20.96 17.05 -41.81
N ALA A 469 -21.94 16.28 -42.29
CA ALA A 469 -23.01 16.79 -43.16
C ALA A 469 -23.99 17.74 -42.44
N ALA A 470 -24.27 17.51 -41.15
CA ALA A 470 -25.09 18.41 -40.33
C ALA A 470 -24.39 19.76 -40.11
N PHE A 471 -23.08 19.72 -39.85
CA PHE A 471 -22.25 20.93 -39.80
C PHE A 471 -22.22 21.67 -41.15
N ALA A 472 -22.02 20.94 -42.25
CA ALA A 472 -22.01 21.52 -43.59
C ALA A 472 -23.37 22.14 -43.97
N ALA A 473 -24.47 21.52 -43.57
CA ALA A 473 -25.82 22.03 -43.81
C ALA A 473 -26.10 23.31 -43.02
N LEU A 474 -25.68 23.39 -41.75
CA LEU A 474 -25.81 24.59 -40.93
C LEU A 474 -25.03 25.78 -41.52
N ILE A 475 -23.77 25.53 -41.91
CA ILE A 475 -22.93 26.55 -42.56
C ILE A 475 -23.51 26.93 -43.93
N GLY A 476 -24.00 25.96 -44.70
CA GLY A 476 -24.66 26.19 -45.98
C GLY A 476 -25.92 27.06 -45.84
N ALA A 477 -26.74 26.81 -44.82
CA ALA A 477 -27.94 27.61 -44.53
C ALA A 477 -27.58 29.04 -44.10
N ALA A 478 -26.56 29.20 -43.25
CA ALA A 478 -26.06 30.53 -42.85
C ALA A 478 -25.50 31.31 -44.07
N ALA A 479 -24.75 30.64 -44.95
CA ALA A 479 -24.25 31.24 -46.18
C ALA A 479 -25.40 31.68 -47.11
N LEU A 480 -26.47 30.87 -47.22
CA LEU A 480 -27.65 31.20 -48.02
C LEU A 480 -28.42 32.40 -47.42
N ALA A 481 -28.54 32.49 -46.10
CA ALA A 481 -29.17 33.62 -45.42
C ALA A 481 -28.39 34.93 -45.63
N VAL A 482 -27.05 34.88 -45.54
CA VAL A 482 -26.19 36.04 -45.83
C VAL A 482 -26.28 36.44 -47.31
N ALA A 483 -26.31 35.48 -48.23
CA ALA A 483 -26.50 35.77 -49.66
C ALA A 483 -27.86 36.41 -49.95
N ALA A 484 -28.94 35.92 -49.32
CA ALA A 484 -30.28 36.50 -49.42
C ALA A 484 -30.36 37.93 -48.86
N CYS A 485 -29.61 38.23 -47.79
CA CYS A 485 -29.48 39.58 -47.24
C CYS A 485 -28.66 40.52 -48.14
N ARG A 486 -27.67 40.02 -48.89
CA ARG A 486 -26.91 40.81 -49.87
C ARG A 486 -27.70 41.07 -51.17
N GLY A 487 -28.57 40.14 -51.57
CA GLY A 487 -29.44 40.30 -52.74
C GLY A 487 -30.63 41.25 -52.54
N ARG A 488 -30.82 41.80 -51.34
CA ARG A 488 -31.86 42.79 -50.99
C ARG A 488 -31.32 44.22 -50.79
N ARG A 489 -30.06 44.49 -51.14
CA ARG A 489 -29.49 45.85 -51.15
C ARG A 489 -29.47 46.44 -52.54
#